data_AF-A0A965NTZ8-F1
#
_entry.id   AF-A0A965NTZ8-F1
#
_cell.length_a   1.000
_cell.length_b   1.000
_cell.length_c   1.000
_cell.angle_alpha   90.00
_cell.angle_beta   90.00
_cell.angle_gamma   90.00
#
_symmetry.space_group_name_H-M   'P 1'
#
loop_
_entity.id
_entity.type
_entity.pdbx_description
1 polymer ?
#
loop_
_entity_poly.entity_id
_entity_poly.type
_entity_poly.pdbx_seq_one_letter_code
_entity_poly.pdbx_strand_id
1 'polypeptide(L)'
;MTEAPASTRWTAQWKELYEEVINTGLCTGCAGCVISCPHDVIGYEHEEGKYKPFHLEEELGPTNCGHGEKGCTTCTRACPRFRNWEREADEHLFGRTRKDDEMYGQYRKLLLVRAADDETHKKGQDGGFVGAMLIWLLKHDYIDAALTSFLE
;
A
#
# COMPACT_ATOMS: atom_id res chain seq x y z
N MET A 1 2.99 -18.41 -32.97
CA MET A 1 2.23 -18.17 -31.73
C MET A 1 3.10 -18.67 -30.60
N THR A 2 3.84 -17.78 -29.95
CA THR A 2 4.64 -18.12 -28.77
C THR A 2 3.66 -18.35 -27.61
N GLU A 3 3.65 -19.56 -27.05
CA GLU A 3 2.90 -19.87 -25.83
C GLU A 3 3.27 -18.85 -24.75
N ALA A 4 2.27 -18.24 -24.12
CA ALA A 4 2.48 -17.45 -22.93
C ALA A 4 3.06 -18.39 -21.85
N PRO A 5 4.13 -17.99 -21.14
CA PRO A 5 4.71 -18.83 -20.10
C PRO A 5 3.63 -19.16 -19.05
N ALA A 6 3.58 -20.42 -18.64
CA ALA A 6 2.65 -20.87 -17.61
C ALA A 6 2.85 -20.04 -16.33
N SER A 7 1.78 -19.44 -15.81
CA SER A 7 1.87 -18.64 -14.59
C SER A 7 2.28 -19.54 -13.42
N THR A 8 3.48 -19.33 -12.87
CA THR A 8 3.92 -20.02 -11.66
C THR A 8 2.97 -19.69 -10.51
N ARG A 9 2.50 -20.72 -9.80
CA ARG A 9 1.62 -20.53 -8.64
C ARG A 9 2.36 -19.73 -7.57
N TRP A 10 1.72 -18.66 -7.08
CA TRP A 10 2.25 -17.87 -5.96
C TRP A 10 2.22 -18.69 -4.67
N THR A 11 3.38 -18.91 -4.06
CA THR A 11 3.54 -19.70 -2.82
C THR A 11 4.21 -18.91 -1.70
N ALA A 12 4.64 -17.68 -1.95
CA ALA A 12 5.30 -16.87 -0.93
C ALA A 12 4.33 -16.53 0.21
N GLN A 13 4.79 -16.69 1.44
CA GLN A 13 4.02 -16.53 2.67
C GLN A 13 4.75 -15.59 3.65
N TRP A 14 4.30 -15.56 4.90
CA TRP A 14 4.87 -14.72 5.95
C TRP A 14 6.40 -14.80 6.05
N LYS A 15 6.99 -15.98 5.92
CA LYS A 15 8.45 -16.14 5.97
C LYS A 15 9.17 -15.27 4.95
N GLU A 16 8.79 -15.34 3.67
CA GLU A 16 9.40 -14.51 2.63
C GLU A 16 9.12 -13.03 2.87
N LEU A 17 7.92 -12.67 3.32
CA LEU A 17 7.60 -11.28 3.66
C LEU A 17 8.50 -10.77 4.81
N TYR A 18 8.68 -11.59 5.84
CA TYR A 18 9.49 -11.26 7.00
C TYR A 18 10.95 -11.07 6.61
N GLU A 19 11.52 -12.05 5.90
CA GLU A 19 12.92 -12.05 5.50
C GLU A 19 13.23 -10.95 4.48
N GLU A 20 12.41 -10.79 3.44
CA GLU A 20 12.72 -9.91 2.30
C GLU A 20 12.29 -8.46 2.52
N VAL A 21 11.26 -8.18 3.33
CA VAL A 21 10.69 -6.83 3.48
C VAL A 21 10.84 -6.30 4.91
N ILE A 22 10.46 -7.08 5.91
CA ILE A 22 10.40 -6.61 7.30
C ILE A 22 11.81 -6.54 7.92
N ASN A 23 12.63 -7.57 7.71
CA ASN A 23 13.97 -7.67 8.27
C ASN A 23 14.99 -6.77 7.54
N THR A 24 14.79 -6.54 6.24
CA THR A 24 15.63 -5.67 5.41
C THR A 24 15.33 -4.17 5.60
N GLY A 25 14.24 -3.83 6.31
CA GLY A 25 13.84 -2.44 6.53
C GLY A 25 13.07 -1.81 5.37
N LEU A 26 12.60 -2.60 4.40
CA LEU A 26 11.76 -2.09 3.30
C LEU A 26 10.30 -1.82 3.73
N CYS A 27 9.86 -2.39 4.85
CA CYS A 27 8.52 -2.17 5.38
C CYS A 27 8.27 -0.69 5.71
N THR A 28 7.18 -0.12 5.19
CA THR A 28 6.80 1.29 5.41
C THR A 28 5.72 1.46 6.48
N GLY A 29 5.34 0.41 7.21
CA GLY A 29 4.33 0.52 8.26
C GLY A 29 2.91 0.83 7.75
N CYS A 30 2.50 0.27 6.61
CA CYS A 30 1.15 0.50 6.07
C CYS A 30 0.05 -0.42 6.66
N ALA A 31 0.42 -1.37 7.53
CA ALA A 31 -0.46 -2.40 8.08
C ALA A 31 -1.23 -3.29 7.05
N GLY A 32 -0.92 -3.23 5.76
CA GLY A 32 -1.64 -3.99 4.73
C GLY A 32 -1.59 -5.50 4.93
N CYS A 33 -0.45 -6.04 5.41
CA CYS A 33 -0.33 -7.46 5.75
C CYS A 33 -1.17 -7.86 6.97
N VAL A 34 -1.40 -6.95 7.92
CA VAL A 34 -2.18 -7.16 9.13
C VAL A 34 -3.66 -7.23 8.76
N ILE A 35 -4.17 -6.19 8.09
CA ILE A 35 -5.59 -6.06 7.71
C ILE A 35 -6.02 -7.18 6.75
N SER A 36 -5.11 -7.63 5.88
CA SER A 36 -5.43 -8.68 4.91
C SER A 36 -5.31 -10.10 5.47
N CYS A 37 -4.74 -10.29 6.66
CA CYS A 37 -4.55 -11.62 7.21
C CYS A 37 -5.89 -12.25 7.63
N PRO A 38 -6.34 -13.35 7.01
CA PRO A 38 -7.64 -13.95 7.34
C PRO A 38 -7.63 -14.78 8.64
N HIS A 39 -6.48 -14.84 9.32
CA HIS A 39 -6.26 -15.65 10.52
C HIS A 39 -5.94 -14.82 11.77
N ASP A 40 -5.81 -13.49 11.62
CA ASP A 40 -5.50 -12.58 12.72
C ASP A 40 -4.20 -12.92 13.50
N VAL A 41 -3.21 -13.51 12.82
CA VAL A 41 -1.93 -13.95 13.41
C VAL A 41 -0.78 -12.94 13.28
N ILE A 42 -1.05 -11.74 12.76
CA ILE A 42 -0.05 -10.69 12.55
C ILE A 42 -0.42 -9.48 13.42
N GLY A 43 0.44 -9.17 14.40
CA GLY A 43 0.31 -8.04 15.30
C GLY A 43 0.88 -6.75 14.72
N TYR A 44 0.44 -5.63 15.29
CA TYR A 44 0.87 -4.29 14.88
C TYR A 44 0.73 -3.29 16.03
N GLU A 45 1.81 -2.59 16.38
CA GLU A 45 1.79 -1.53 17.38
C GLU A 45 1.52 -0.17 16.72
N HIS A 46 0.47 0.51 17.20
CA HIS A 46 0.04 1.82 16.70
C HIS A 46 0.67 2.96 17.50
N GLU A 47 1.98 2.85 17.74
CA GLU A 47 2.77 3.84 18.46
C GLU A 47 3.88 4.38 17.54
N GLU A 48 4.21 5.66 17.70
CA GLU A 48 5.26 6.30 16.90
C GLU A 48 6.59 5.53 17.03
N GLY A 49 7.22 5.24 15.90
CA GLY A 49 8.47 4.46 15.85
C GLY A 49 8.29 2.93 15.93
N LYS A 50 7.07 2.42 16.10
CA LYS A 50 6.78 0.98 16.24
C LYS A 50 5.93 0.38 15.13
N TYR A 51 5.83 1.07 14.00
CA TYR A 51 5.06 0.68 12.82
C TYR A 51 5.66 -0.52 12.06
N LYS A 52 5.88 -1.64 12.75
CA LYS A 52 6.48 -2.87 12.24
C LYS A 52 5.59 -4.06 12.62
N PRO A 53 5.08 -4.83 11.63
CA PRO A 53 4.27 -6.00 11.92
C PRO A 53 5.13 -7.14 12.49
N PHE A 54 4.53 -7.97 13.35
CA PHE A 54 5.18 -9.12 13.97
C PHE A 54 4.21 -10.31 14.06
N HIS A 55 4.75 -11.54 14.09
CA HIS A 55 3.92 -12.73 14.21
C HIS A 55 3.47 -12.93 15.66
N LEU A 56 2.20 -13.33 15.86
CA LEU A 56 1.60 -13.51 17.19
C LEU A 56 1.71 -14.95 17.71
N GLU A 57 1.74 -15.95 16.83
CA GLU A 57 1.79 -17.34 17.25
C GLU A 57 3.22 -17.81 17.52
N GLU A 58 3.38 -18.63 18.56
CA GLU A 58 4.68 -19.15 19.00
C GLU A 58 5.13 -20.42 18.25
N GLU A 59 4.20 -21.19 17.67
CA GLU A 59 4.45 -22.56 17.17
C GLU A 59 5.64 -22.67 16.20
N LEU A 60 5.77 -21.71 15.29
CA LEU A 60 6.88 -21.65 14.32
C LEU A 60 7.80 -20.44 14.53
N GLY A 61 7.68 -19.77 15.67
CA GLY A 61 8.42 -18.56 16.03
C GLY A 61 8.02 -17.32 15.21
N PRO A 62 8.78 -16.21 15.34
CA PRO A 62 8.40 -14.92 14.77
C PRO A 62 8.57 -14.83 13.25
N THR A 63 9.33 -15.75 12.64
CA THR A 63 9.79 -15.65 11.25
C THR A 63 9.08 -16.61 10.31
N ASN A 64 8.12 -17.41 10.79
CA ASN A 64 7.36 -18.34 9.96
C ASN A 64 5.90 -18.45 10.43
N CYS A 65 5.01 -18.95 9.57
CA CYS A 65 3.57 -19.00 9.84
C CYS A 65 3.01 -20.37 9.47
N GLY A 66 2.30 -21.01 10.41
CA GLY A 66 1.71 -22.34 10.18
C GLY A 66 0.61 -22.32 9.11
N HIS A 67 -0.09 -21.19 8.98
CA HIS A 67 -1.04 -20.99 7.88
C HIS A 67 -0.34 -20.81 6.53
N GLY A 68 0.84 -20.18 6.52
CA GLY A 68 1.69 -20.05 5.35
C GLY A 68 2.18 -21.39 4.81
N GLU A 69 2.68 -22.26 5.69
CA GLU A 69 3.08 -23.64 5.35
C GLU A 69 1.92 -24.47 4.79
N LYS A 70 0.68 -24.19 5.21
CA LYS A 70 -0.56 -24.79 4.68
C LYS A 70 -1.06 -24.14 3.38
N GLY A 71 -0.36 -23.12 2.87
CA GLY A 71 -0.61 -22.50 1.57
C GLY A 71 -1.28 -21.12 1.61
N CYS A 72 -1.39 -20.46 2.77
CA CYS A 72 -1.86 -19.07 2.85
C CYS A 72 -0.79 -18.11 2.33
N THR A 73 -1.17 -17.17 1.46
CA THR A 73 -0.23 -16.23 0.82
C THR A 73 -0.72 -14.78 0.86
N THR A 74 -1.68 -14.47 1.73
CA THR A 74 -2.41 -13.19 1.64
C THR A 74 -1.53 -11.99 2.03
N CYS A 75 -0.70 -12.13 3.06
CA CYS A 75 0.17 -11.06 3.55
C CYS A 75 1.20 -10.60 2.50
N THR A 76 1.76 -11.53 1.70
CA THR A 76 2.72 -11.21 0.63
C THR A 76 2.04 -10.56 -0.57
N ARG A 77 0.81 -10.97 -0.91
CA ARG A 77 0.02 -10.34 -1.99
C ARG A 77 -0.44 -8.92 -1.65
N ALA A 78 -0.71 -8.66 -0.37
CA ALA A 78 -1.13 -7.35 0.10
C ALA A 78 0.03 -6.36 0.28
N CYS A 79 1.28 -6.84 0.32
CA CYS A 79 2.43 -5.98 0.58
C CYS A 79 2.93 -5.31 -0.71
N PRO A 80 2.84 -3.97 -0.83
CA PRO A 80 3.28 -3.27 -2.04
C PRO A 80 4.81 -3.24 -2.21
N ARG A 81 5.54 -3.64 -1.17
CA ARG A 81 7.02 -3.71 -1.14
C ARG A 81 7.55 -5.11 -1.44
N PHE A 82 6.68 -6.10 -1.60
CA PHE A 82 7.10 -7.46 -1.82
C PHE A 82 7.37 -7.73 -3.31
N ARG A 83 8.64 -7.96 -3.65
CA ARG A 83 9.11 -8.35 -4.98
C ARG A 83 8.57 -7.42 -6.09
N ASN A 84 7.90 -7.99 -7.10
CA ASN A 84 7.51 -7.28 -8.32
C ASN A 84 6.20 -6.48 -8.19
N TRP A 85 5.61 -6.38 -6.99
CA TRP A 85 4.30 -5.75 -6.82
C TRP A 85 4.23 -4.35 -7.45
N GLU A 86 5.25 -3.49 -7.24
CA GLU A 86 5.28 -2.13 -7.81
C GLU A 86 5.23 -2.15 -9.34
N ARG A 87 5.99 -3.05 -9.97
CA ARG A 87 6.03 -3.18 -11.45
C ARG A 87 4.72 -3.74 -12.00
N GLU A 88 4.10 -4.68 -11.30
CA GLU A 88 2.81 -5.25 -11.68
C GLU A 88 1.69 -4.22 -11.56
N ALA A 89 1.72 -3.37 -10.52
CA ALA A 89 0.80 -2.25 -10.37
C ALA A 89 0.97 -1.22 -11.50
N ASP A 90 2.21 -0.90 -11.89
CA ASP A 90 2.52 -0.03 -13.01
C ASP A 90 1.97 -0.57 -14.35
N GLU A 91 2.24 -1.84 -14.65
CA GLU A 91 1.72 -2.50 -15.86
C GLU A 91 0.18 -2.53 -15.86
N HIS A 92 -0.44 -2.80 -14.71
CA HIS A 92 -1.90 -2.84 -14.58
C HIS A 92 -2.55 -1.48 -14.81
N LEU A 93 -2.01 -0.41 -14.22
CA LEU A 93 -2.60 0.93 -14.25
C LEU A 93 -2.21 1.75 -15.47
N PHE A 94 -0.98 1.57 -15.97
CA PHE A 94 -0.39 2.42 -17.01
C PHE A 94 0.03 1.65 -18.27
N GLY A 95 -0.01 0.32 -18.26
CA GLY A 95 0.35 -0.53 -19.41
C GLY A 95 1.84 -0.57 -19.73
N ARG A 96 2.68 -0.10 -18.80
CA ARG A 96 4.14 -0.18 -18.87
C ARG A 96 4.73 0.02 -17.48
N THR A 97 5.95 -0.48 -17.27
CA THR A 97 6.77 -0.10 -16.11
C THR A 97 7.33 1.33 -16.22
N ARG A 98 7.51 1.98 -15.07
CA ARG A 98 8.27 3.23 -14.94
C ARG A 98 9.73 3.06 -15.36
N LYS A 99 10.31 4.09 -15.97
CA LYS A 99 11.74 4.19 -16.29
C LYS A 99 12.54 4.82 -15.14
N ASP A 100 13.83 4.55 -15.09
CA ASP A 100 14.71 5.05 -14.03
C ASP A 100 14.77 6.59 -13.94
N ASP A 101 14.53 7.30 -15.06
CA ASP A 101 14.51 8.76 -15.14
C ASP A 101 13.15 9.39 -14.76
N GLU A 102 12.11 8.58 -14.55
CA GLU A 102 10.77 9.04 -14.15
C GLU A 102 10.64 9.15 -12.62
N MET A 103 11.46 9.99 -11.99
CA MET A 103 11.54 10.12 -10.52
C MET A 103 10.17 10.31 -9.83
N TYR A 104 9.26 11.07 -10.45
CA TYR A 104 7.92 11.37 -9.91
C TYR A 104 6.86 10.30 -10.24
N GLY A 105 7.26 9.18 -10.82
CA GLY A 105 6.31 8.22 -11.37
C GLY A 105 5.86 8.57 -12.79
N GLN A 106 4.92 7.78 -13.29
CA GLN A 106 4.28 8.02 -14.58
C GLN A 106 3.16 9.06 -14.40
N TYR A 107 3.21 10.18 -15.13
CA TYR A 107 2.23 11.25 -15.01
C TYR A 107 1.80 11.80 -16.38
N ARG A 108 0.59 12.36 -16.44
CA ARG A 108 0.08 13.07 -17.61
C ARG A 108 0.32 14.58 -17.56
N LYS A 109 0.23 15.17 -16.36
CA LYS A 109 0.45 16.60 -16.10
C LYS A 109 1.04 16.79 -14.71
N LEU A 110 2.01 17.70 -14.58
CA LEU A 110 2.52 18.21 -13.31
C LEU A 110 2.07 19.66 -13.20
N LEU A 111 1.34 19.98 -12.13
CA LEU A 111 0.71 21.29 -11.95
C LEU A 111 1.01 21.80 -10.54
N LEU A 112 1.28 23.10 -10.42
CA LEU A 112 1.30 23.80 -9.14
C LEU A 112 -0.07 24.47 -8.94
N VAL A 113 -0.78 24.08 -7.88
CA VAL A 113 -2.17 24.49 -7.65
C VAL A 113 -2.39 24.85 -6.18
N ARG A 114 -3.44 25.61 -5.90
CA ARG A 114 -3.97 25.90 -4.56
C ARG A 114 -5.48 26.05 -4.61
N ALA A 115 -6.13 26.01 -3.45
CA ALA A 115 -7.54 26.35 -3.34
C ALA A 115 -7.78 27.82 -3.77
N ALA A 116 -8.81 28.04 -4.58
CA ALA A 116 -9.25 29.38 -4.98
C ALA A 116 -10.05 30.07 -3.86
N ASP A 117 -10.77 29.29 -3.05
CA ASP A 117 -11.46 29.77 -1.86
C ASP A 117 -10.47 30.08 -0.73
N ASP A 118 -10.54 31.30 -0.19
CA ASP A 118 -9.57 31.80 0.79
C ASP A 118 -9.63 31.05 2.13
N GLU A 119 -10.81 30.63 2.57
CA GLU A 119 -10.95 29.89 3.83
C GLU A 119 -10.34 28.49 3.71
N THR A 120 -10.62 27.79 2.62
CA THR A 120 -10.04 26.47 2.33
C THR A 120 -8.53 26.56 2.14
N HIS A 121 -8.05 27.61 1.46
CA HIS A 121 -6.63 27.86 1.27
C HIS A 121 -5.90 28.06 2.61
N LYS A 122 -6.48 28.84 3.54
CA LYS A 122 -5.86 29.12 4.85
C LYS A 122 -5.88 27.93 5.80
N LYS A 123 -6.93 27.12 5.78
CA LYS A 123 -7.10 25.99 6.72
C LYS A 123 -6.54 24.68 6.21
N GLY A 124 -6.40 24.53 4.90
CA GLY A 124 -5.94 23.28 4.28
C GLY A 124 -4.41 23.16 4.26
N GLN A 125 -3.92 21.93 4.46
CA GLN A 125 -2.53 21.56 4.21
C GLN A 125 -2.14 21.83 2.75
N ASP A 126 -0.88 22.25 2.53
CA ASP A 126 -0.28 22.45 1.20
C ASP A 126 -1.16 23.25 0.23
N GLY A 127 -1.77 24.33 0.73
CA GLY A 127 -2.59 25.24 -0.06
C GLY A 127 -4.04 24.77 -0.26
N GLY A 128 -4.46 23.70 0.43
CA GLY A 128 -5.86 23.27 0.56
C GLY A 128 -6.46 22.61 -0.69
N PHE A 129 -5.63 22.18 -1.65
CA PHE A 129 -6.10 21.61 -2.91
C PHE A 129 -7.00 20.38 -2.72
N VAL A 130 -6.56 19.40 -1.92
CA VAL A 130 -7.33 18.16 -1.68
C VAL A 130 -8.68 18.48 -1.03
N GLY A 131 -8.70 19.37 -0.03
CA GLY A 131 -9.92 19.82 0.61
C GLY A 131 -10.88 20.50 -0.37
N ALA A 132 -10.38 21.44 -1.18
CA ALA A 132 -11.19 22.12 -2.20
C ALA A 132 -11.79 21.14 -3.22
N MET A 133 -11.01 20.16 -3.66
CA MET A 133 -11.46 19.12 -4.59
C MET A 133 -12.57 18.26 -3.99
N LEU A 134 -12.40 17.76 -2.76
CA LEU A 134 -13.40 16.92 -2.09
C LEU A 134 -14.70 17.68 -1.83
N ILE A 135 -14.62 18.93 -1.36
CA ILE A 135 -15.79 19.80 -1.16
C ILE A 135 -16.55 20.00 -2.48
N TRP A 136 -15.81 20.26 -3.57
CA TRP A 136 -16.42 20.44 -4.88
C TRP A 136 -17.11 19.16 -5.36
N LEU A 137 -16.45 18.00 -5.25
CA LEU A 137 -17.01 16.71 -5.68
C LEU A 137 -18.29 16.35 -4.90
N LEU A 138 -18.31 16.58 -3.59
CA LEU A 138 -19.49 16.36 -2.74
C LEU A 138 -20.65 17.29 -3.11
N LYS A 139 -20.37 18.59 -3.32
CA LYS A 139 -21.41 19.57 -3.68
C LYS A 139 -22.07 19.33 -5.03
N HIS A 140 -21.42 18.58 -5.90
CA HIS A 140 -21.89 18.28 -7.26
C HIS A 140 -22.26 16.81 -7.44
N ASP A 141 -22.41 16.06 -6.35
CA ASP A 141 -22.85 14.66 -6.35
C ASP A 141 -21.98 13.74 -7.22
N TYR A 142 -20.68 14.05 -7.36
CA TYR A 142 -19.72 13.15 -8.02
C TYR A 142 -19.27 12.01 -7.10
N ILE A 143 -19.35 12.24 -5.79
CA ILE A 143 -19.08 11.26 -4.74
C ILE A 143 -20.11 11.43 -3.62
N ASP A 144 -20.52 10.33 -2.99
CA ASP A 144 -21.41 10.37 -1.82
C ASP A 144 -20.65 10.61 -0.51
N ALA A 145 -19.37 10.20 -0.46
CA ALA A 145 -18.52 10.29 0.71
C ALA A 145 -17.03 10.29 0.32
N ALA A 146 -16.18 10.73 1.25
CA ALA A 146 -14.73 10.66 1.13
C ALA A 146 -14.14 9.99 2.38
N LEU A 147 -13.20 9.06 2.18
CA LEU A 147 -12.38 8.52 3.26
C LEU A 147 -11.16 9.42 3.44
N THR A 148 -11.04 10.05 4.61
CA THR A 148 -9.97 11.00 4.92
C THR A 148 -9.21 10.57 6.16
N SER A 149 -7.90 10.84 6.20
CA SER A 149 -7.12 10.73 7.42
C SER A 149 -7.44 11.90 8.35
N PHE A 150 -7.67 11.62 9.62
CA PHE A 150 -7.69 12.62 10.68
C PHE A 150 -6.38 12.50 11.46
N LEU A 151 -5.70 13.63 11.66
CA LEU A 151 -4.57 13.73 12.55
C LEU A 151 -4.99 14.73 13.64
N GLU A 152 -5.00 14.28 14.89
CA GLU A 152 -5.25 15.15 16.06
C GLU A 152 -4.13 16.17 16.24
#